data_AF-A0A4R7K2H4-F1
#
_entry.id   AF-A0A4R7K2H4-F1
#
_cell.length_a   1.000
_cell.length_b   1.000
_cell.length_c   1.000
_cell.angle_alpha   90.00
_cell.angle_beta   90.00
_cell.angle_gamma   90.00
#
_symmetry.space_group_name_H-M   'P 1'
#
loop_
_entity.id
_entity.type
_entity.pdbx_description
1 polymer ?
#
loop_
_entity_poly.entity_id
_entity_poly.type
_entity_poly.pdbx_seq_one_letter_code
_entity_poly.pdbx_strand_id
1 'polypeptide(L)'
;MRTKAPALTLILLSMLLLNGCGMKIYQSLGKDMGAYVRPVTGPEFSPVPSYKWNGKKQALVYFYRPESQWGNDEIMAPSFYVDDNHYFNLRANGYTWLVILAGQREFDIRRPFNGIEGVEHMGPITLIFDHILDTEFKVEAGETYYLRYSEVDDPESTYKGLPEGHPLSKGPARLVPEETALPEIRETRLLLDKVAVHNSAAQSIVEDNLETDYQRRRAELLEQRKEEIQALKESGDYESASWYWPWGGGPTKRLETDRKLRQLEREREERLAQESDGHWWWPFG
;
A
#
# COMPACT_ATOMS: atom_id res chain seq x y z
N MET A 1 0.21 29.11 -35.45
CA MET A 1 0.25 27.91 -34.57
C MET A 1 -0.37 28.27 -33.24
N ARG A 2 -1.55 27.73 -32.89
CA ARG A 2 -2.18 27.98 -31.58
C ARG A 2 -1.43 27.20 -30.51
N THR A 3 -0.88 27.90 -29.53
CA THR A 3 -0.13 27.35 -28.41
C THR A 3 -1.07 26.50 -27.54
N LYS A 4 -0.95 25.16 -27.61
CA LYS A 4 -1.68 24.21 -26.74
C LYS A 4 -1.07 24.10 -25.33
N ALA A 5 -0.04 24.89 -25.03
CA ALA A 5 0.68 24.87 -23.76
C ALA A 5 -0.17 25.20 -22.51
N PRO A 6 -1.12 26.17 -22.50
CA PRO A 6 -1.77 26.56 -21.25
C PRO A 6 -2.76 25.50 -20.73
N ALA A 7 -3.34 24.68 -21.62
CA ALA A 7 -4.28 23.63 -21.22
C ALA A 7 -3.58 22.48 -20.48
N LEU A 8 -2.38 22.08 -20.94
CA LEU A 8 -1.63 21.00 -20.32
C LEU A 8 -1.12 21.40 -18.92
N THR A 9 -0.66 22.64 -18.75
CA THR A 9 -0.23 23.17 -17.46
C THR A 9 -1.39 23.33 -16.49
N LEU A 10 -2.57 23.73 -16.97
CA LEU A 10 -3.78 23.82 -16.13
C LEU A 10 -4.25 22.43 -15.65
N ILE A 11 -4.13 21.40 -16.51
CA ILE A 11 -4.46 20.00 -16.16
C ILE A 11 -3.44 19.45 -15.15
N LEU A 12 -2.14 19.73 -15.33
CA LEU A 12 -1.12 19.30 -14.36
C LEU A 12 -1.31 20.00 -13.01
N LEU A 13 -1.63 21.31 -13.03
CA LEU A 13 -1.87 22.10 -11.82
C LEU A 13 -3.17 21.69 -11.12
N SER A 14 -4.22 21.34 -11.86
CA SER A 14 -5.45 20.81 -11.28
C SER A 14 -5.22 19.42 -10.68
N MET A 15 -4.45 18.54 -11.33
CA MET A 15 -4.07 17.24 -10.75
C MET A 15 -3.23 17.39 -9.46
N LEU A 16 -2.35 18.38 -9.38
CA LEU A 16 -1.60 18.71 -8.16
C LEU A 16 -2.51 19.26 -7.04
N LEU A 17 -3.47 20.13 -7.38
CA LEU A 17 -4.42 20.70 -6.42
C LEU A 17 -5.44 19.67 -5.90
N LEU A 18 -5.80 18.67 -6.71
CA LEU A 18 -6.73 17.60 -6.32
C LEU A 18 -6.12 16.67 -5.24
N ASN A 19 -4.82 16.38 -5.33
CA ASN A 19 -4.10 15.65 -4.28
C ASN A 19 -3.97 16.48 -2.97
N GLY A 20 -3.93 17.81 -3.06
CA GLY A 20 -3.88 18.70 -1.90
C GLY A 20 -5.23 18.95 -1.22
N CYS A 21 -6.36 18.59 -1.86
CA CYS A 21 -7.71 18.82 -1.35
C CYS A 21 -8.32 17.57 -0.68
N GLY A 22 -7.49 16.56 -0.36
CA GLY A 22 -7.94 15.31 0.24
C GLY A 22 -8.80 14.45 -0.69
N MET A 23 -8.59 14.58 -2.00
CA MET A 23 -9.17 13.64 -2.97
C MET A 23 -8.07 12.70 -3.46
N LYS A 24 -8.20 11.42 -3.11
CA LYS A 24 -7.31 10.35 -3.57
C LYS A 24 -7.93 9.66 -4.77
N ILE A 25 -7.22 9.68 -5.91
CA ILE A 25 -7.64 8.98 -7.12
C ILE A 25 -6.84 7.69 -7.21
N TYR A 26 -7.54 6.56 -7.22
CA TYR A 26 -6.95 5.25 -7.45
C TYR A 26 -6.90 4.98 -8.95
N GLN A 27 -5.70 4.79 -9.46
CA GLN A 27 -5.46 4.55 -10.87
C GLN A 27 -4.24 3.66 -11.10
N SER A 28 -4.33 2.87 -12.15
CA SER A 28 -3.29 2.01 -12.70
C SER A 28 -3.04 2.30 -14.19
N LEU A 29 -3.47 3.47 -14.69
CA LEU A 29 -3.24 3.89 -16.07
C LEU A 29 -1.79 3.63 -16.52
N GLY A 30 -1.63 2.75 -17.51
CA GLY A 30 -0.32 2.41 -18.08
C GLY A 30 0.44 1.29 -17.36
N LYS A 31 -0.09 0.79 -16.24
CA LYS A 31 0.40 -0.36 -15.47
C LYS A 31 -0.54 -1.57 -15.55
N ASP A 32 -1.80 -1.33 -15.88
CA ASP A 32 -2.92 -2.28 -15.81
C ASP A 32 -3.03 -3.27 -16.96
N MET A 33 -2.16 -3.23 -17.97
CA MET A 33 -2.30 -4.11 -19.13
C MET A 33 -2.28 -5.59 -18.71
N GLY A 34 -3.36 -6.30 -19.02
CA GLY A 34 -3.54 -7.72 -18.75
C GLY A 34 -2.73 -8.62 -19.67
N ALA A 35 -2.78 -9.93 -19.42
CA ALA A 35 -1.96 -10.90 -20.16
C ALA A 35 -2.33 -11.00 -21.64
N TYR A 36 -3.59 -10.71 -22.01
CA TYR A 36 -4.04 -10.67 -23.40
C TYR A 36 -3.22 -9.70 -24.23
N VAL A 37 -2.92 -8.52 -23.67
CA VAL A 37 -2.14 -7.50 -24.36
C VAL A 37 -0.64 -7.74 -24.18
N ARG A 38 -0.23 -8.25 -23.02
CA ARG A 38 1.17 -8.44 -22.69
C ARG A 38 1.42 -9.63 -21.76
N PRO A 39 1.82 -10.80 -22.29
CA PRO A 39 2.14 -11.95 -21.45
C PRO A 39 3.36 -11.69 -20.55
N VAL A 40 3.49 -12.49 -19.49
CA VAL A 40 4.62 -12.42 -18.57
C VAL A 40 5.78 -13.24 -19.13
N THR A 41 6.94 -12.59 -19.32
CA THR A 41 8.12 -13.19 -19.98
C THR A 41 9.40 -13.12 -19.13
N GLY A 42 9.25 -12.94 -17.81
CA GLY A 42 10.39 -12.92 -16.90
C GLY A 42 11.01 -14.30 -16.65
N PRO A 43 12.07 -14.35 -15.82
CA PRO A 43 12.68 -15.60 -15.40
C PRO A 43 11.68 -16.51 -14.66
N GLU A 44 12.01 -17.80 -14.61
CA GLU A 44 11.30 -18.79 -13.80
C GLU A 44 11.43 -18.49 -12.31
N PHE A 45 10.53 -19.09 -11.54
CA PHE A 45 10.56 -18.97 -10.09
C PHE A 45 11.90 -19.36 -9.49
N SER A 46 12.48 -18.41 -8.76
CA SER A 46 13.61 -18.63 -7.87
C SER A 46 13.26 -18.05 -6.50
N PRO A 47 13.38 -18.84 -5.42
CA PRO A 47 13.24 -18.34 -4.06
C PRO A 47 14.22 -17.18 -3.79
N VAL A 48 13.76 -16.19 -3.02
CA VAL A 48 14.57 -15.06 -2.57
C VAL A 48 15.41 -15.58 -1.41
N PRO A 49 16.74 -15.53 -1.51
CA PRO A 49 17.59 -16.01 -0.43
C PRO A 49 17.35 -15.24 0.88
N SER A 50 17.35 -15.95 2.00
CA SER A 50 17.10 -15.38 3.33
C SER A 50 18.05 -14.26 3.74
N TYR A 51 19.27 -14.22 3.19
CA TYR A 51 20.23 -13.15 3.45
C TYR A 51 19.90 -11.81 2.76
N LYS A 52 18.94 -11.78 1.83
CA LYS A 52 18.55 -10.56 1.10
C LYS A 52 17.54 -9.68 1.86
N TRP A 53 17.03 -10.16 2.99
CA TRP A 53 16.06 -9.45 3.81
C TRP A 53 16.28 -9.75 5.29
N ASN A 54 15.76 -8.89 6.18
CA ASN A 54 15.97 -9.00 7.61
C ASN A 54 14.79 -9.74 8.28
N GLY A 55 14.88 -11.07 8.35
CA GLY A 55 13.85 -11.91 8.99
C GLY A 55 13.59 -11.64 10.47
N LYS A 56 14.37 -10.79 11.16
CA LYS A 56 14.05 -10.38 12.54
C LYS A 56 12.95 -9.31 12.61
N LYS A 57 12.70 -8.60 11.52
CA LYS A 57 11.77 -7.46 11.47
C LYS A 57 10.81 -7.50 10.28
N GLN A 58 11.15 -8.28 9.26
CA GLN A 58 10.47 -8.30 7.98
C GLN A 58 9.89 -9.68 7.73
N ALA A 59 9.00 -9.78 6.76
CA ALA A 59 8.51 -11.02 6.18
C ALA A 59 8.63 -10.96 4.66
N LEU A 60 8.60 -12.12 4.03
CA LEU A 60 8.57 -12.22 2.58
C LEU A 60 7.19 -12.68 2.13
N VAL A 61 6.54 -11.93 1.23
CA VAL A 61 5.25 -12.32 0.66
C VAL A 61 5.42 -12.52 -0.83
N TYR A 62 5.18 -13.74 -1.29
CA TYR A 62 5.04 -14.08 -2.70
C TYR A 62 3.61 -13.84 -3.14
N PHE A 63 3.44 -13.21 -4.30
CA PHE A 63 2.15 -13.05 -4.96
C PHE A 63 2.24 -13.76 -6.29
N TYR A 64 1.30 -14.65 -6.58
CA TYR A 64 1.32 -15.38 -7.83
C TYR A 64 -0.07 -15.73 -8.34
N ARG A 65 -0.15 -15.88 -9.66
CA ARG A 65 -1.39 -16.20 -10.38
C ARG A 65 -1.12 -17.37 -11.32
N PRO A 66 -1.68 -18.56 -11.05
CA PRO A 66 -1.62 -19.69 -11.98
C PRO A 66 -2.14 -19.30 -13.37
N GLU A 67 -1.65 -20.00 -14.40
CA GLU A 67 -2.12 -19.78 -15.77
C GLU A 67 -3.57 -20.27 -15.93
N SER A 68 -4.40 -19.46 -16.57
CA SER A 68 -5.78 -19.81 -16.91
C SER A 68 -6.24 -19.10 -18.17
N GLN A 69 -7.21 -19.67 -18.87
CA GLN A 69 -7.79 -19.03 -20.06
C GLN A 69 -8.41 -17.66 -19.72
N TRP A 70 -9.18 -17.59 -18.62
CA TRP A 70 -9.75 -16.33 -18.14
C TRP A 70 -8.69 -15.25 -17.94
N GLY A 71 -7.58 -15.59 -17.27
CA GLY A 71 -6.49 -14.64 -17.04
C GLY A 71 -5.74 -14.26 -18.32
N ASN A 72 -5.61 -15.18 -19.28
CA ASN A 72 -4.96 -14.92 -20.56
C ASN A 72 -5.80 -14.04 -21.49
N ASP A 73 -7.13 -14.08 -21.37
CA ASP A 73 -8.06 -13.25 -22.14
C ASP A 73 -8.34 -11.88 -21.46
N GLU A 74 -7.77 -11.66 -20.27
CA GLU A 74 -7.95 -10.42 -19.52
C GLU A 74 -7.17 -9.25 -20.14
N ILE A 75 -7.89 -8.17 -20.47
CA ILE A 75 -7.32 -6.93 -21.03
C ILE A 75 -6.67 -6.06 -19.95
N MET A 76 -7.21 -6.10 -18.71
CA MET A 76 -6.70 -5.32 -17.59
C MET A 76 -6.48 -6.21 -16.36
N ALA A 77 -5.23 -6.33 -15.91
CA ALA A 77 -4.87 -7.13 -14.75
C ALA A 77 -5.24 -6.44 -13.43
N PRO A 78 -5.64 -7.21 -12.40
CA PRO A 78 -5.96 -6.66 -11.08
C PRO A 78 -4.75 -5.98 -10.43
N SER A 79 -5.00 -4.86 -9.76
CA SER A 79 -4.01 -4.03 -9.08
C SER A 79 -3.86 -4.46 -7.62
N PHE A 80 -2.63 -4.64 -7.16
CA PHE A 80 -2.31 -5.07 -5.81
C PHE A 80 -1.77 -3.91 -4.97
N TYR A 81 -2.40 -3.71 -3.83
CA TYR A 81 -2.09 -2.69 -2.85
C TYR A 81 -1.65 -3.33 -1.54
N VAL A 82 -0.68 -2.69 -0.88
CA VAL A 82 -0.36 -2.95 0.53
C VAL A 82 -0.33 -1.62 1.25
N ASP A 83 -1.03 -1.53 2.38
CA ASP A 83 -1.13 -0.30 3.17
C ASP A 83 -1.50 0.91 2.28
N ASP A 84 -2.50 0.72 1.42
CA ASP A 84 -3.07 1.75 0.54
C ASP A 84 -2.10 2.32 -0.54
N ASN A 85 -0.98 1.61 -0.79
CA ASN A 85 -0.01 1.90 -1.85
C ASN A 85 -0.06 0.87 -2.98
N HIS A 86 -0.17 1.33 -4.24
CA HIS A 86 -0.17 0.47 -5.43
C HIS A 86 1.24 0.00 -5.78
N TYR A 87 1.46 -1.32 -5.85
CA TYR A 87 2.77 -1.88 -6.21
C TYR A 87 2.83 -2.48 -7.61
N PHE A 88 1.87 -3.32 -7.98
CA PHE A 88 1.89 -4.04 -9.25
C PHE A 88 0.51 -4.51 -9.70
N ASN A 89 0.40 -4.76 -11.00
CA ASN A 89 -0.74 -5.46 -11.59
C ASN A 89 -0.39 -6.94 -11.86
N LEU A 90 -1.18 -7.88 -11.32
CA LEU A 90 -0.86 -9.31 -11.39
C LEU A 90 -1.49 -9.98 -12.62
N ARG A 91 -0.70 -10.04 -13.68
CA ARG A 91 -1.04 -10.75 -14.92
C ARG A 91 -1.05 -12.27 -14.74
N ALA A 92 -1.81 -12.96 -15.59
CA ALA A 92 -1.84 -14.42 -15.64
C ALA A 92 -0.45 -15.02 -15.90
N ASN A 93 -0.21 -16.20 -15.33
CA ASN A 93 1.07 -16.90 -15.35
C ASN A 93 2.24 -16.08 -14.75
N GLY A 94 1.91 -15.13 -13.88
CA GLY A 94 2.86 -14.19 -13.28
C GLY A 94 3.06 -14.43 -11.79
N TYR A 95 4.28 -14.21 -11.32
CA TYR A 95 4.56 -14.05 -9.90
C TYR A 95 5.45 -12.84 -9.60
N THR A 96 5.39 -12.38 -8.36
CA THR A 96 6.27 -11.35 -7.79
C THR A 96 6.42 -11.61 -6.29
N TRP A 97 7.22 -10.78 -5.62
CA TRP A 97 7.39 -10.81 -4.19
C TRP A 97 7.59 -9.41 -3.64
N LEU A 98 7.18 -9.22 -2.39
CA LEU A 98 7.46 -8.03 -1.60
C LEU A 98 8.10 -8.42 -0.27
N VAL A 99 9.13 -7.71 0.14
CA VAL A 99 9.63 -7.75 1.52
C VAL A 99 8.86 -6.70 2.31
N ILE A 100 8.09 -7.15 3.30
CA ILE A 100 7.12 -6.34 4.04
C ILE A 100 7.58 -6.23 5.49
N LEU A 101 7.40 -5.06 6.11
CA LEU A 101 7.65 -4.90 7.54
C LEU A 101 6.61 -5.70 8.35
N ALA A 102 7.06 -6.49 9.34
CA ALA A 102 6.16 -7.23 10.20
C ALA A 102 5.21 -6.29 10.97
N GLY A 103 3.96 -6.69 11.15
CA GLY A 103 2.91 -5.87 11.74
C GLY A 103 1.54 -6.10 11.09
N GLN A 104 0.55 -5.31 11.48
CA GLN A 104 -0.75 -5.30 10.81
C GLN A 104 -0.63 -4.56 9.48
N ARG A 105 -0.96 -5.26 8.40
CA ARG A 105 -0.88 -4.76 7.02
C ARG A 105 -2.21 -4.92 6.34
N GLU A 106 -2.62 -3.89 5.62
CA GLU A 106 -3.80 -3.95 4.77
C GLU A 106 -3.39 -4.50 3.40
N PHE A 107 -4.08 -5.53 2.93
CA PHE A 107 -3.94 -6.07 1.59
C PHE A 107 -5.22 -5.80 0.82
N ASP A 108 -5.09 -5.13 -0.30
CA ASP A 108 -6.21 -4.74 -1.14
C ASP A 108 -5.92 -5.09 -2.60
N ILE A 109 -6.93 -5.62 -3.28
CA ILE A 109 -6.87 -5.98 -4.69
C ILE A 109 -8.06 -5.34 -5.38
N ARG A 110 -7.76 -4.54 -6.39
CA ARG A 110 -8.77 -3.78 -7.15
C ARG A 110 -8.79 -4.22 -8.59
N ARG A 111 -9.99 -4.30 -9.17
CA ARG A 111 -10.13 -4.46 -10.62
C ARG A 111 -10.18 -3.08 -11.27
N PRO A 112 -9.21 -2.72 -12.12
CA PRO A 112 -9.26 -1.46 -12.85
C PRO A 112 -10.34 -1.49 -13.93
N PHE A 113 -10.97 -0.33 -14.14
CA PHE A 113 -11.87 -0.07 -15.26
C PHE A 113 -11.30 1.07 -16.11
N ASN A 114 -10.68 0.73 -17.25
CA ASN A 114 -9.92 1.64 -18.10
C ASN A 114 -8.84 2.43 -17.34
N GLY A 115 -8.06 1.73 -16.51
CA GLY A 115 -7.00 2.30 -15.67
C GLY A 115 -7.47 3.09 -14.46
N ILE A 116 -8.77 3.35 -14.27
CA ILE A 116 -9.31 4.02 -13.08
C ILE A 116 -9.93 2.96 -12.17
N GLU A 117 -9.63 3.03 -10.87
CA GLU A 117 -10.07 2.05 -9.88
C GLU A 117 -11.04 2.64 -8.87
N GLY A 118 -10.95 3.95 -8.64
CA GLY A 118 -11.88 4.66 -7.78
C GLY A 118 -11.43 6.07 -7.42
N VAL A 119 -12.28 6.76 -6.68
CA VAL A 119 -12.02 8.06 -6.08
C VAL A 119 -12.50 8.05 -4.65
N GLU A 120 -11.63 8.48 -3.74
CA GLU A 120 -11.94 8.77 -2.35
C GLU A 120 -11.86 10.28 -2.13
N HIS A 121 -12.87 10.84 -1.47
CA HIS A 121 -12.94 12.26 -1.14
C HIS A 121 -13.08 12.44 0.37
N MET A 122 -12.56 13.53 0.94
CA MET A 122 -12.85 13.95 2.33
C MET A 122 -14.36 14.23 2.51
N GLY A 123 -15.16 13.18 2.76
CA GLY A 123 -16.62 13.23 2.85
C GLY A 123 -17.28 11.84 2.70
N PRO A 124 -18.61 11.76 2.51
CA PRO A 124 -19.33 10.48 2.47
C PRO A 124 -19.28 9.74 1.12
N ILE A 125 -18.50 10.22 0.14
CA ILE A 125 -18.49 9.68 -1.22
C ILE A 125 -17.16 8.99 -1.47
N THR A 126 -17.17 7.68 -1.32
CA THR A 126 -16.13 6.78 -1.80
C THR A 126 -16.72 6.00 -2.95
N LEU A 127 -16.13 6.15 -4.15
CA LEU A 127 -16.51 5.39 -5.33
C LEU A 127 -15.34 4.49 -5.69
N ILE A 128 -15.43 3.22 -5.33
CA ILE A 128 -14.48 2.21 -5.78
C ILE A 128 -15.25 1.24 -6.67
N PHE A 129 -14.72 0.97 -7.86
CA PHE A 129 -15.48 0.26 -8.88
C PHE A 129 -15.68 -1.21 -8.53
N ASP A 130 -14.63 -1.88 -8.08
CA ASP A 130 -14.65 -3.31 -7.74
C ASP A 130 -13.45 -3.69 -6.86
N HIS A 131 -13.74 -4.10 -5.61
CA HIS A 131 -12.76 -4.70 -4.70
C HIS A 131 -12.87 -6.22 -4.77
N ILE A 132 -11.76 -6.84 -5.15
CA ILE A 132 -11.58 -8.29 -5.15
C ILE A 132 -11.22 -8.77 -3.74
N LEU A 133 -10.42 -7.99 -3.02
CA LEU A 133 -9.97 -8.24 -1.66
C LEU A 133 -9.81 -6.90 -0.95
N ASP A 134 -10.24 -6.82 0.30
CA ASP A 134 -9.93 -5.75 1.24
C ASP A 134 -9.87 -6.40 2.63
N THR A 135 -8.68 -6.46 3.22
CA THR A 135 -8.49 -7.13 4.51
C THR A 135 -7.21 -6.69 5.21
N GLU A 136 -7.26 -6.64 6.53
CA GLU A 136 -6.06 -6.59 7.35
C GLU A 136 -5.52 -8.00 7.57
N PHE A 137 -4.20 -8.14 7.61
CA PHE A 137 -3.52 -9.37 7.98
C PHE A 137 -2.26 -9.05 8.79
N LYS A 138 -2.06 -9.80 9.88
CA LYS A 138 -0.88 -9.68 10.71
C LYS A 138 0.27 -10.46 10.09
N VAL A 139 1.19 -9.74 9.46
CA VAL A 139 2.41 -10.28 8.89
C VAL A 139 3.44 -10.51 10.01
N GLU A 140 3.90 -11.74 10.19
CA GLU A 140 4.86 -12.09 11.24
C GLU A 140 6.31 -12.04 10.75
N ALA A 141 7.22 -11.60 11.62
CA ALA A 141 8.64 -11.48 11.27
C ALA A 141 9.28 -12.86 11.05
N GLY A 142 10.01 -13.00 9.95
CA GLY A 142 10.73 -14.22 9.60
C GLY A 142 9.91 -15.23 8.80
N GLU A 143 8.61 -15.00 8.67
CA GLU A 143 7.72 -15.87 7.90
C GLU A 143 7.79 -15.58 6.39
N THR A 144 7.45 -16.60 5.61
CA THR A 144 7.24 -16.50 4.16
C THR A 144 5.80 -16.88 3.84
N TYR A 145 5.08 -15.96 3.21
CA TYR A 145 3.67 -16.15 2.84
C TYR A 145 3.52 -16.28 1.33
N TYR A 146 2.53 -17.05 0.90
CA TYR A 146 2.17 -17.23 -0.49
C TYR A 146 0.73 -16.80 -0.70
N LEU A 147 0.55 -15.62 -1.30
CA LEU A 147 -0.74 -15.10 -1.71
C LEU A 147 -1.01 -15.52 -3.16
N ARG A 148 -1.89 -16.50 -3.29
CA ARG A 148 -2.39 -17.03 -4.55
C ARG A 148 -3.58 -16.22 -5.02
N TYR A 149 -3.60 -15.85 -6.30
CA TYR A 149 -4.77 -15.26 -6.94
C TYR A 149 -5.25 -16.13 -8.10
N SER A 150 -6.50 -16.59 -8.06
CA SER A 150 -7.20 -17.17 -9.19
C SER A 150 -8.71 -16.97 -9.08
N GLU A 151 -9.37 -16.65 -10.18
CA GLU A 151 -10.83 -16.48 -10.25
C GLU A 151 -11.57 -17.70 -10.79
N VAL A 152 -10.85 -18.69 -11.30
CA VAL A 152 -11.45 -19.84 -11.99
C VAL A 152 -11.34 -21.15 -11.22
N ASP A 153 -10.37 -21.26 -10.32
CA ASP A 153 -10.08 -22.50 -9.62
C ASP A 153 -9.60 -22.26 -8.19
N ASP A 154 -10.04 -23.15 -7.31
CA ASP A 154 -9.67 -23.16 -5.89
C ASP A 154 -8.31 -23.84 -5.68
N PRO A 155 -7.47 -23.37 -4.73
CA PRO A 155 -6.28 -24.09 -4.33
C PRO A 155 -6.62 -25.43 -3.67
N GLU A 156 -5.67 -26.38 -3.70
CA GLU A 156 -5.81 -27.67 -3.01
C GLU A 156 -5.96 -27.52 -1.50
N SER A 157 -5.32 -26.51 -0.91
CA SER A 157 -5.43 -26.22 0.51
C SER A 157 -5.26 -24.73 0.82
N THR A 158 -5.81 -24.31 1.97
CA THR A 158 -5.75 -22.94 2.47
C THR A 158 -4.81 -22.86 3.66
N TYR A 159 -4.14 -21.72 3.84
CA TYR A 159 -3.26 -21.47 4.97
C TYR A 159 -4.01 -21.57 6.31
N LYS A 160 -3.55 -22.45 7.19
CA LYS A 160 -4.24 -22.81 8.46
C LYS A 160 -4.09 -21.77 9.56
N GLY A 161 -3.17 -20.81 9.43
CA GLY A 161 -2.95 -19.75 10.42
C GLY A 161 -4.01 -18.64 10.39
N LEU A 162 -5.02 -18.73 9.51
CA LEU A 162 -6.09 -17.74 9.43
C LEU A 162 -7.28 -18.08 10.35
N PRO A 163 -7.92 -17.07 10.95
CA PRO A 163 -9.24 -17.23 11.58
C PRO A 163 -10.27 -17.79 10.61
N GLU A 164 -11.26 -18.51 11.15
CA GLU A 164 -12.37 -19.02 10.34
C GLU A 164 -13.10 -17.87 9.62
N GLY A 165 -13.26 -18.00 8.31
CA GLY A 165 -13.96 -16.99 7.49
C GLY A 165 -13.15 -15.74 7.16
N HIS A 166 -11.85 -15.68 7.51
CA HIS A 166 -10.97 -14.58 7.09
C HIS A 166 -10.99 -14.39 5.56
N PRO A 167 -10.98 -13.16 5.02
CA PRO A 167 -11.02 -12.93 3.57
C PRO A 167 -9.94 -13.69 2.81
N LEU A 168 -8.69 -13.69 3.27
CA LEU A 168 -7.58 -14.49 2.71
C LEU A 168 -7.75 -16.02 2.78
N SER A 169 -8.83 -16.54 3.36
CA SER A 169 -9.14 -17.98 3.37
C SER A 169 -10.13 -18.39 2.28
N LYS A 170 -10.80 -17.42 1.65
CA LYS A 170 -11.91 -17.60 0.71
C LYS A 170 -11.77 -16.64 -0.48
N GLY A 171 -12.64 -16.77 -1.49
CA GLY A 171 -12.62 -15.87 -2.65
C GLY A 171 -11.43 -16.11 -3.57
N PRO A 172 -11.14 -15.19 -4.49
CA PRO A 172 -10.12 -15.40 -5.52
C PRO A 172 -8.68 -15.20 -5.04
N ALA A 173 -8.48 -14.39 -3.99
CA ALA A 173 -7.16 -14.13 -3.39
C ALA A 173 -7.05 -14.84 -2.04
N ARG A 174 -6.16 -15.84 -1.95
CA ARG A 174 -5.99 -16.67 -0.76
C ARG A 174 -4.55 -16.79 -0.32
N LEU A 175 -4.33 -16.82 0.98
CA LEU A 175 -3.08 -17.36 1.52
C LEU A 175 -3.14 -18.89 1.46
N VAL A 176 -2.09 -19.47 0.92
CA VAL A 176 -1.92 -20.92 0.80
C VAL A 176 -0.62 -21.34 1.48
N PRO A 177 -0.53 -22.59 1.96
CA PRO A 177 0.72 -23.07 2.54
C PRO A 177 1.74 -23.39 1.43
N GLU A 178 3.02 -23.48 1.82
CA GLU A 178 4.14 -23.65 0.89
C GLU A 178 3.99 -24.90 0.02
N GLU A 179 3.48 -26.00 0.58
CA GLU A 179 3.24 -27.26 -0.14
C GLU A 179 2.27 -27.12 -1.31
N THR A 180 1.27 -26.24 -1.19
CA THR A 180 0.33 -25.93 -2.28
C THR A 180 0.91 -24.88 -3.22
N ALA A 181 1.64 -23.90 -2.70
CA ALA A 181 2.17 -22.80 -3.49
C ALA A 181 3.31 -23.22 -4.42
N LEU A 182 4.27 -24.03 -3.93
CA LEU A 182 5.51 -24.32 -4.65
C LEU A 182 5.28 -25.01 -6.00
N PRO A 183 4.42 -26.04 -6.14
CA PRO A 183 4.14 -26.63 -7.43
C PRO A 183 3.54 -25.63 -8.43
N GLU A 184 2.62 -24.77 -7.97
CA GLU A 184 1.96 -23.79 -8.84
C GLU A 184 2.89 -22.64 -9.23
N ILE A 185 3.57 -22.01 -8.27
CA ILE A 185 4.41 -20.84 -8.51
C ILE A 185 5.63 -21.17 -9.38
N ARG A 186 6.11 -22.43 -9.37
CA ARG A 186 7.22 -22.87 -10.23
C ARG A 186 6.90 -22.82 -11.72
N GLU A 187 5.63 -22.98 -12.07
CA GLU A 187 5.16 -22.89 -13.46
C GLU A 187 5.03 -21.42 -13.91
N THR A 188 5.07 -20.46 -12.98
CA THR A 188 4.91 -19.04 -13.26
C THR A 188 6.21 -18.32 -13.61
N ARG A 189 6.08 -17.13 -14.21
CA ARG A 189 7.20 -16.28 -14.64
C ARG A 189 7.22 -14.98 -13.84
N LEU A 190 8.43 -14.46 -13.57
CA LEU A 190 8.59 -13.24 -12.78
C LEU A 190 7.97 -12.04 -13.51
N LEU A 191 7.18 -11.26 -12.79
CA LEU A 191 6.63 -10.00 -13.26
C LEU A 191 7.75 -8.96 -13.35
N LEU A 192 8.39 -8.88 -14.51
CA LEU A 192 9.44 -7.90 -14.75
C LEU A 192 8.88 -6.51 -15.02
N ASP A 193 9.53 -5.52 -14.41
CA ASP A 193 9.37 -4.11 -14.70
C ASP A 193 10.16 -3.72 -15.97
N LYS A 194 9.66 -4.13 -17.13
CA LYS A 194 10.25 -3.74 -18.41
C LYS A 194 9.26 -2.86 -19.16
N VAL A 195 9.17 -1.57 -18.86
CA VAL A 195 8.78 -0.45 -19.75
C VAL A 195 8.55 0.80 -18.88
N ALA A 196 8.66 1.98 -19.49
CA ALA A 196 8.61 3.37 -18.99
C ALA A 196 7.69 3.77 -17.79
N VAL A 197 6.92 2.86 -17.20
CA VAL A 197 6.09 3.09 -16.02
C VAL A 197 6.34 1.95 -15.02
N HIS A 198 7.01 2.26 -13.92
CA HIS A 198 7.52 1.29 -12.95
C HIS A 198 6.40 0.42 -12.34
N ASN A 199 6.45 -0.90 -12.59
CA ASN A 199 5.88 -1.93 -11.73
C ASN A 199 6.86 -2.17 -10.59
N SER A 200 6.52 -1.77 -9.37
CA SER A 200 7.38 -1.91 -8.19
C SER A 200 7.33 -3.33 -7.63
N ALA A 201 7.48 -4.31 -8.51
CA ALA A 201 7.47 -5.74 -8.25
C ALA A 201 8.88 -6.21 -7.83
N ALA A 202 8.95 -7.30 -7.05
CA ALA A 202 10.21 -7.92 -6.63
C ALA A 202 11.14 -6.96 -5.86
N GLN A 203 10.59 -6.30 -4.83
CA GLN A 203 11.30 -5.30 -4.04
C GLN A 203 10.96 -5.36 -2.54
N SER A 204 11.69 -4.56 -1.75
CA SER A 204 11.33 -4.26 -0.37
C SER A 204 10.46 -3.03 -0.29
N ILE A 205 9.38 -3.09 0.49
CA ILE A 205 8.44 -1.98 0.73
C ILE A 205 8.45 -1.50 2.18
N VAL A 206 9.51 -1.87 2.92
CA VAL A 206 9.66 -1.58 4.34
C VAL A 206 9.64 -0.09 4.64
N GLU A 207 10.18 0.75 3.75
CA GLU A 207 10.17 2.21 3.91
C GLU A 207 8.74 2.76 3.82
N ASP A 208 7.99 2.34 2.81
CA ASP A 208 6.56 2.68 2.66
C ASP A 208 5.76 2.21 3.88
N ASN A 209 5.99 0.98 4.35
CA ASN A 209 5.33 0.44 5.54
C ASN A 209 5.64 1.27 6.80
N LEU A 210 6.89 1.70 6.99
CA LEU A 210 7.30 2.55 8.12
C LEU A 210 6.63 3.93 8.05
N GLU A 211 6.50 4.48 6.85
CA GLU A 211 5.81 5.75 6.64
C GLU A 211 4.31 5.61 6.89
N THR A 212 3.65 4.56 6.38
CA THR A 212 2.23 4.31 6.67
C THR A 212 2.00 4.09 8.16
N ASP A 213 2.84 3.31 8.85
CA ASP A 213 2.76 3.12 10.30
C ASP A 213 2.88 4.46 11.06
N TYR A 214 3.75 5.36 10.59
CA TYR A 214 3.89 6.71 11.13
C TYR A 214 2.62 7.54 10.91
N GLN A 215 2.08 7.56 9.70
CA GLN A 215 0.88 8.33 9.38
C GLN A 215 -0.35 7.83 10.17
N ARG A 216 -0.50 6.50 10.30
CA ARG A 216 -1.57 5.88 11.11
C ARG A 216 -1.49 6.32 12.57
N ARG A 217 -0.32 6.16 13.21
CA ARG A 217 -0.10 6.61 14.61
C ARG A 217 -0.32 8.12 14.77
N ARG A 218 0.11 8.92 13.79
CA ARG A 218 -0.07 10.36 13.82
C ARG A 218 -1.55 10.72 13.74
N ALA A 219 -2.32 10.08 12.87
CA ALA A 219 -3.77 10.28 12.76
C ALA A 219 -4.49 9.90 14.06
N GLU A 220 -4.18 8.74 14.64
CA GLU A 220 -4.72 8.29 15.93
C GLU A 220 -4.43 9.31 17.05
N LEU A 221 -3.20 9.81 17.14
CA LEU A 221 -2.83 10.83 18.12
C LEU A 221 -3.55 12.16 17.89
N LEU A 222 -3.84 12.54 16.65
CA LEU A 222 -4.60 13.75 16.33
C LEU A 222 -6.08 13.61 16.71
N GLU A 223 -6.68 12.44 16.56
CA GLU A 223 -8.05 12.19 17.05
C GLU A 223 -8.08 12.21 18.59
N GLN A 224 -7.16 11.50 19.25
CA GLN A 224 -7.01 11.55 20.72
C GLN A 224 -6.79 12.98 21.22
N ARG A 225 -6.06 13.81 20.47
CA ARG A 225 -5.85 15.22 20.79
C ARG A 225 -7.14 16.01 20.76
N LYS A 226 -8.04 15.74 19.79
CA LYS A 226 -9.36 16.39 19.74
C LYS A 226 -10.20 16.02 20.96
N GLU A 227 -10.18 14.76 21.35
CA GLU A 227 -10.87 14.26 22.56
C GLU A 227 -10.31 14.89 23.84
N GLU A 228 -8.99 14.96 23.97
CA GLU A 228 -8.31 15.61 25.10
C GLU A 228 -8.66 17.09 25.21
N ILE A 229 -8.67 17.82 24.08
CA ILE A 229 -9.11 19.22 24.03
C ILE A 229 -10.58 19.37 24.44
N GLN A 230 -11.44 18.45 24.00
CA GLN A 230 -12.85 18.47 24.36
C GLN A 230 -13.04 18.23 25.87
N ALA A 231 -12.30 17.29 26.46
CA ALA A 231 -12.31 17.05 27.90
C ALA A 231 -11.82 18.27 28.70
N LEU A 232 -10.80 18.99 28.22
CA LEU A 232 -10.33 20.22 28.86
C LEU A 232 -11.36 21.36 28.80
N LYS A 233 -12.15 21.45 27.73
CA LYS A 233 -13.26 22.40 27.64
C LYS A 233 -14.33 22.10 28.68
N GLU A 234 -14.61 20.83 28.91
CA GLU A 234 -15.60 20.37 29.90
C GLU A 234 -15.11 20.56 31.34
N SER A 235 -13.81 20.40 31.60
CA SER A 235 -13.21 20.62 32.93
C SER A 235 -12.96 22.10 33.26
N GLY A 236 -13.14 23.02 32.30
CA GLY A 236 -12.82 24.44 32.46
C GLY A 236 -11.33 24.77 32.35
N ASP A 237 -10.50 23.80 31.94
CA ASP A 237 -9.05 23.96 31.71
C ASP A 237 -8.75 24.40 30.25
N TYR A 238 -9.69 25.09 29.61
CA TYR A 238 -9.55 25.61 28.25
C TYR A 238 -9.99 27.07 28.18
N GLU A 239 -9.08 27.95 27.78
CA GLU A 239 -9.40 29.37 27.58
C GLU A 239 -10.04 29.56 26.20
N SER A 240 -11.27 30.09 26.18
CA SER A 240 -11.97 30.41 24.94
C SER A 240 -11.35 31.62 24.24
N ALA A 241 -11.34 31.59 22.90
CA ALA A 241 -10.94 32.74 22.09
C ALA A 241 -11.78 33.99 22.43
N SER A 242 -11.12 35.15 22.51
CA SER A 242 -11.83 36.43 22.61
C SER A 242 -12.43 36.80 21.25
N TRP A 243 -13.58 37.49 21.24
CA TRP A 243 -14.28 37.84 20.00
C TRP A 243 -13.45 38.72 19.02
N TYR A 244 -12.57 39.56 19.55
CA TYR A 244 -11.66 40.41 18.77
C TYR A 244 -10.36 39.69 18.37
N TRP A 245 -10.12 38.48 18.90
CA TRP A 245 -8.97 37.63 18.59
C TRP A 245 -9.40 36.15 18.48
N PRO A 246 -10.08 35.77 17.38
CA PRO A 246 -10.70 34.45 17.22
C PRO A 246 -9.69 33.30 17.09
N TRP A 247 -8.41 33.62 16.90
CA TRP A 247 -7.29 32.68 16.90
C TRP A 247 -6.62 32.55 18.28
N GLY A 248 -7.11 33.29 19.28
CA GLY A 248 -6.68 33.22 20.67
C GLY A 248 -7.33 32.10 21.45
N GLY A 249 -6.85 31.87 22.67
CA GLY A 249 -7.33 30.77 23.52
C GLY A 249 -6.62 29.45 23.24
N GLY A 250 -6.85 28.48 24.10
CA GLY A 250 -6.15 27.21 24.06
C GLY A 250 -6.20 26.47 25.41
N PRO A 251 -5.63 25.26 25.44
CA PRO A 251 -5.56 24.49 26.67
C PRO A 251 -4.64 25.20 27.68
N THR A 252 -5.09 25.32 28.94
CA THR A 252 -4.30 25.93 30.02
C THR A 252 -3.23 24.98 30.56
N LYS A 253 -3.38 23.68 30.26
CA LYS A 253 -2.44 22.61 30.58
C LYS A 253 -1.79 22.07 29.31
N ARG A 254 -0.59 21.51 29.46
CA ARG A 254 0.14 20.90 28.36
C ARG A 254 -0.51 19.56 27.99
N LEU A 255 -0.85 19.38 26.72
CA LEU A 255 -1.48 18.15 26.23
C LEU A 255 -0.47 16.98 26.25
N GLU A 256 -0.91 15.82 26.70
CA GLU A 256 -0.12 14.59 26.61
C GLU A 256 0.06 14.17 25.16
N THR A 257 -0.99 14.34 24.35
CA THR A 257 -0.97 14.03 22.92
C THR A 257 0.05 14.89 22.16
N ASP A 258 0.21 16.17 22.50
CA ASP A 258 1.26 17.03 21.91
C ASP A 258 2.68 16.52 22.23
N ARG A 259 2.90 15.94 23.41
CA ARG A 259 4.19 15.33 23.76
C ARG A 259 4.43 14.07 22.92
N LYS A 260 3.42 13.22 22.78
CA LYS A 260 3.50 12.00 21.97
C LYS A 260 3.73 12.31 20.49
N LEU A 261 3.05 13.33 19.94
CA LEU A 261 3.25 13.77 18.55
C LEU A 261 4.68 14.25 18.31
N ARG A 262 5.23 15.10 19.19
CA ARG A 262 6.63 15.55 19.08
C ARG A 262 7.63 14.39 19.17
N GLN A 263 7.35 13.39 20.00
CA GLN A 263 8.19 12.20 20.09
C GLN A 263 8.13 11.39 18.79
N LEU A 264 6.92 11.17 18.25
CA LEU A 264 6.72 10.46 16.99
C LEU A 264 7.41 11.14 15.81
N GLU A 265 7.33 12.48 15.73
CA GLU A 265 8.05 13.28 14.72
C GLU A 265 9.57 13.12 14.86
N ARG A 266 10.08 13.18 16.09
CA ARG A 266 11.51 12.97 16.35
C ARG A 266 11.97 11.57 15.96
N GLU A 267 11.21 10.53 16.29
CA GLU A 267 11.53 9.14 15.90
C GLU A 267 11.60 8.99 14.37
N ARG A 268 10.74 9.69 13.63
CA ARG A 268 10.78 9.74 12.16
C ARG A 268 12.00 10.50 11.65
N GLU A 269 12.31 11.66 12.21
CA GLU A 269 13.48 12.46 11.83
C GLU A 269 14.79 11.71 12.08
N GLU A 270 14.93 11.07 13.24
CA GLU A 270 16.11 10.27 13.59
C GLU A 270 16.31 9.10 12.62
N ARG A 271 15.22 8.44 12.20
CA ARG A 271 15.25 7.39 11.18
C ARG A 271 15.73 7.94 9.83
N LEU A 272 15.11 9.00 9.33
CA LEU A 272 15.46 9.61 8.05
C LEU A 272 16.92 10.10 8.04
N ALA A 273 17.40 10.61 9.18
CA ALA A 273 18.80 11.00 9.34
C ALA A 273 19.75 9.80 9.20
N GLN A 274 19.46 8.68 9.87
CA GLN A 274 20.25 7.44 9.76
C GLN A 274 20.30 6.88 8.34
N GLU A 275 19.19 6.98 7.60
CA GLU A 275 19.12 6.58 6.19
C GLU A 275 19.95 7.51 5.29
N SER A 276 19.93 8.82 5.56
CA SER A 276 20.68 9.83 4.79
C SER A 276 22.20 9.75 5.00
N ASP A 277 22.66 9.44 6.21
CA ASP A 277 24.09 9.29 6.53
C ASP A 277 24.73 8.07 5.83
N GLY A 278 23.92 7.10 5.38
CA GLY A 278 24.35 5.96 4.57
C GLY A 278 24.57 6.26 3.09
N HIS A 279 24.11 7.41 2.59
CA HIS A 279 24.15 7.82 1.18
C HIS A 279 24.96 9.11 0.98
N TRP A 280 26.22 9.14 1.44
CA TRP A 280 27.15 10.24 1.15
C TRP A 280 27.81 10.07 -0.23
N TRP A 281 27.23 10.66 -1.28
CA TRP A 281 27.89 10.80 -2.59
C TRP A 281 28.36 12.25 -2.79
N TRP A 282 29.68 12.48 -2.81
CA TRP A 282 30.28 13.71 -3.33
C TRP A 282 30.98 13.43 -4.68
N PRO A 283 30.80 14.28 -5.70
CA PRO A 283 31.42 14.10 -7.01
C PRO A 283 32.89 14.54 -7.13
N PHE A 284 33.60 14.78 -6.01
CA PHE A 284 35.00 15.26 -6.02
C PHE A 284 35.92 14.53 -5.02
N GLY A 285 35.74 13.21 -4.89
CA GLY A 285 36.68 12.33 -4.18
C GLY A 285 37.58 11.57 -5.15
#